data_AF-E3K719-F1
#
_entry.id   AF-E3K719-F1
#
_cell.length_a   1.000
_cell.length_b   1.000
_cell.length_c   1.000
_cell.angle_alpha   90.00
_cell.angle_beta   90.00
_cell.angle_gamma   90.00
#
_symmetry.space_group_name_H-M   'P 1'
#
loop_
_entity.id
_entity.type
_entity.pdbx_description
1 polymer ?
#
loop_
_entity_poly.entity_id
_entity_poly.type
_entity_poly.pdbx_seq_one_letter_code
_entity_poly.pdbx_strand_id
1 'polypeptide(L)'
;MSFFADLPACRRTLGLAGHASNDNMCSKCHLPRHQINSLDVSRVRKRSDQEHKQKALKARDAGSYTARQQIYKSNGIRYSKLCELDYWSLIDNHVIDPMHNLLLGVLAWHCKRIWGMTKVDNVQLAPPPRKGINLITDRLLSPERQPVTPSNHEETARNDQNNLAAKGMDGNFNNARHFLDISFASTEPDNADYLAPGEEFDVPMTQAVFDSDLPAYVNQRLNRIRLPTSISRGIPILGQASYGKLKADEWRNLFTIQLPLCLIPLWNRQDAYQQALLKNFCHLVSMVNIALKRTMTSDQIAQYCLYNRAYLESTLKLFPDLPLTTNHHMSTHIAEGLERYGPVRASWSFPFERFMGQVVKSCHNNRIGVF
;
A
#
# COMPACT_ATOMS: atom_id res chain seq x y z
N MET A 1 2.16 18.53 -15.61
CA MET A 1 2.20 17.05 -15.64
C MET A 1 2.67 16.55 -14.29
N SER A 2 2.01 15.54 -13.72
CA SER A 2 2.32 15.03 -12.38
C SER A 2 3.24 13.81 -12.45
N PHE A 3 4.07 13.63 -11.42
CA PHE A 3 4.92 12.44 -11.26
C PHE A 3 4.21 11.41 -10.37
N PHE A 4 4.12 10.18 -10.88
CA PHE A 4 3.44 9.06 -10.23
C PHE A 4 4.43 7.93 -9.97
N ALA A 5 4.54 7.53 -8.72
CA ALA A 5 5.28 6.33 -8.32
C ALA A 5 4.85 5.93 -6.90
N ASP A 6 5.24 4.73 -6.47
CA ASP A 6 5.20 4.39 -5.06
C ASP A 6 6.07 5.35 -4.23
N LEU A 7 5.86 5.36 -2.91
CA LEU A 7 6.56 6.33 -2.06
C LEU A 7 8.10 6.18 -2.14
N PRO A 8 8.70 4.98 -2.06
CA PRO A 8 10.14 4.80 -2.22
C PRO A 8 10.71 5.31 -3.55
N ALA A 9 10.12 4.95 -4.70
CA ALA A 9 10.61 5.38 -6.01
C ALA A 9 10.41 6.88 -6.20
N CYS A 10 9.30 7.44 -5.70
CA CYS A 10 9.07 8.88 -5.65
C CYS A 10 10.18 9.59 -4.87
N ARG A 11 10.55 9.10 -3.68
CA ARG A 11 11.64 9.73 -2.91
C ARG A 11 12.98 9.70 -3.64
N ARG A 12 13.34 8.55 -4.22
CA ARG A 12 14.60 8.42 -4.96
C ARG A 12 14.65 9.33 -6.18
N THR A 13 13.58 9.35 -6.98
CA THR A 13 13.52 10.12 -8.22
C THR A 13 13.56 11.63 -7.97
N LEU A 14 12.90 12.08 -6.90
CA LEU A 14 12.82 13.50 -6.54
C LEU A 14 13.96 13.97 -5.64
N GLY A 15 14.93 13.10 -5.33
CA GLY A 15 16.04 13.45 -4.44
C GLY A 15 15.58 13.77 -3.01
N LEU A 16 14.48 13.18 -2.53
CA LEU A 16 14.00 13.35 -1.17
C LEU A 16 14.52 12.23 -0.26
N ALA A 17 14.66 12.52 1.03
CA ALA A 17 14.94 11.52 2.04
C ALA A 17 13.85 10.44 2.06
N GLY A 18 14.28 9.23 2.44
CA GLY A 18 13.39 8.11 2.64
C GLY A 18 12.37 8.37 3.75
N HIS A 19 11.24 7.67 3.67
CA HIS A 19 10.13 7.76 4.64
C HIS A 19 10.54 7.38 6.08
N ALA A 20 11.65 6.66 6.24
CA ALA A 20 12.23 6.30 7.54
C ALA A 20 13.09 7.41 8.17
N SER A 21 13.34 8.53 7.49
CA SER A 21 14.13 9.64 8.03
C SER A 21 13.45 10.27 9.25
N ASN A 22 14.23 10.53 10.30
CA ASN A 22 13.72 11.12 11.55
C ASN A 22 13.18 12.53 11.35
N ASP A 23 13.86 13.36 10.56
CA ASP A 23 13.48 14.78 10.39
C ASP A 23 12.83 15.08 9.04
N ASN A 24 12.92 14.15 8.09
CA ASN A 24 12.54 14.38 6.69
C ASN A 24 11.63 13.28 6.12
N MET A 25 10.79 12.65 6.95
CA MET A 25 9.90 11.57 6.51
C MET A 25 8.83 12.00 5.48
N CYS A 26 8.35 13.24 5.54
CA CYS A 26 7.27 13.74 4.68
C CYS A 26 7.80 14.45 3.43
N SER A 27 7.14 14.29 2.29
CA SER A 27 7.49 14.98 1.03
C SER A 27 6.76 16.30 0.85
N LYS A 28 5.74 16.57 1.67
CA LYS A 28 4.89 17.78 1.58
C LYS A 28 5.14 18.78 2.72
N CYS A 29 5.56 18.32 3.90
CA CYS A 29 5.81 19.19 5.05
C CYS A 29 7.07 18.79 5.84
N HIS A 30 7.35 19.55 6.88
CA HIS A 30 8.52 19.40 7.77
C HIS A 30 8.19 18.72 9.11
N LEU A 31 7.10 17.95 9.21
CA LEU A 31 6.81 17.21 10.44
C LEU A 31 7.89 16.14 10.69
N PRO A 32 8.59 16.16 11.82
CA PRO A 32 9.55 15.13 12.17
C PRO A 32 8.83 13.87 12.70
N ARG A 33 9.49 12.73 12.58
CA ARG A 33 8.97 11.41 12.96
C ARG A 33 8.63 11.31 14.45
N HIS A 34 9.37 11.97 15.34
CA HIS A 34 9.06 11.97 16.77
C HIS A 34 7.75 12.71 17.10
N GLN A 35 7.22 13.52 16.17
CA GLN A 35 5.92 14.20 16.29
C GLN A 35 4.84 13.57 15.42
N ILE A 36 5.01 12.31 14.97
CA ILE A 36 4.10 11.66 14.01
C ILE A 36 2.64 11.53 14.51
N ASN A 37 2.46 11.55 15.83
CA ASN A 37 1.12 11.52 16.46
C ASN A 37 0.46 12.91 16.51
N SER A 38 1.16 13.98 16.10
CA SER A 38 0.59 15.32 15.99
C SER A 38 -0.29 15.43 14.74
N LEU A 39 -1.59 15.62 14.96
CA LEU A 39 -2.59 15.66 13.89
C LEU A 39 -2.91 17.08 13.39
N ASP A 40 -2.29 18.11 13.97
CA ASP A 40 -2.49 19.48 13.51
C ASP A 40 -1.54 19.82 12.36
N VAL A 41 -1.82 19.21 11.21
CA VAL A 41 -1.03 19.38 9.98
C VAL A 41 -1.08 20.82 9.47
N SER A 42 -2.11 21.59 9.84
CA SER A 42 -2.27 22.99 9.46
C SER A 42 -1.18 23.90 10.05
N ARG A 43 -0.70 23.55 11.25
CA ARG A 43 0.40 24.26 11.93
C ARG A 43 1.78 23.81 11.47
N VAL A 44 1.88 22.72 10.72
CA VAL A 44 3.17 22.23 10.22
C VAL A 44 3.57 23.04 8.99
N ARG A 45 4.77 23.59 9.02
CA ARG A 45 5.37 24.26 7.86
C ARG A 45 5.43 23.31 6.66
N LYS A 46 4.81 23.72 5.54
CA LYS A 46 4.91 23.03 4.25
C LYS A 46 6.32 23.19 3.66
N ARG A 47 6.74 22.21 2.87
CA ARG A 47 7.96 22.31 2.07
C ARG A 47 7.75 23.31 0.95
N SER A 48 8.80 24.07 0.62
CA SER A 48 8.81 24.98 -0.51
C SER A 48 9.62 24.36 -1.66
N ASP A 49 9.08 24.41 -2.87
CA ASP A 49 9.79 23.99 -4.08
C ASP A 49 11.05 24.84 -4.32
N GLN A 50 10.95 26.14 -4.10
CA GLN A 50 12.08 27.06 -4.26
C GLN A 50 13.23 26.70 -3.31
N GLU A 51 12.92 26.46 -2.03
CA GLU A 51 13.91 26.04 -1.05
C GLU A 51 14.48 24.66 -1.38
N HIS A 52 13.64 23.76 -1.90
CA HIS A 52 14.06 22.44 -2.33
C HIS A 52 15.07 22.52 -3.48
N LYS A 53 14.76 23.27 -4.54
CA LYS A 53 15.63 23.50 -5.69
C LYS A 53 16.96 24.14 -5.28
N GLN A 54 16.92 25.19 -4.45
CA GLN A 54 18.14 25.83 -3.95
C GLN A 54 19.05 24.84 -3.19
N LYS A 55 18.48 24.01 -2.31
CA LYS A 55 19.25 23.01 -1.56
C LYS A 55 19.74 21.87 -2.44
N ALA A 56 18.96 21.45 -3.44
CA ALA A 56 19.34 20.43 -4.41
C ALA A 56 20.52 20.91 -5.29
N LEU A 57 20.49 22.17 -5.75
CA LEU A 57 21.59 22.77 -6.52
C LEU A 57 22.85 22.93 -5.66
N LYS A 58 22.71 23.38 -4.40
CA LYS A 58 23.83 23.38 -3.44
C LYS A 58 24.42 21.99 -3.23
N ALA A 59 23.60 20.94 -3.22
CA ALA A 59 24.07 19.56 -3.15
C ALA A 59 24.77 19.11 -4.43
N ARG A 60 24.36 19.59 -5.62
CA ARG A 60 25.05 19.32 -6.89
C ARG A 60 26.42 19.98 -6.93
N ASP A 61 26.47 21.25 -6.54
CA ASP A 61 27.65 22.11 -6.65
C ASP A 61 28.66 21.90 -5.50
N ALA A 62 28.29 21.08 -4.51
CA ALA A 62 29.18 20.69 -3.43
C ALA A 62 30.36 19.83 -3.94
N GLY A 63 31.58 20.37 -3.76
CA GLY A 63 32.83 19.80 -4.29
C GLY A 63 33.28 18.46 -3.70
N SER A 64 32.62 17.94 -2.66
CA SER A 64 32.97 16.64 -2.07
C SER A 64 31.74 15.81 -1.73
N TYR A 65 31.91 14.49 -1.75
CA TYR A 65 30.88 13.54 -1.29
C TYR A 65 30.45 13.83 0.15
N THR A 66 31.40 14.14 1.04
CA THR A 66 31.12 14.46 2.45
C THR A 66 30.23 15.69 2.60
N ALA A 67 30.48 16.76 1.84
CA ALA A 67 29.63 17.95 1.84
C ALA A 67 28.21 17.63 1.35
N ARG A 68 28.07 16.80 0.30
CA ARG A 68 26.75 16.32 -0.18
C ARG A 68 26.01 15.51 0.88
N GLN A 69 26.71 14.63 1.59
CA GLN A 69 26.11 13.84 2.67
C GLN A 69 25.70 14.70 3.87
N GLN A 70 26.44 15.75 4.20
CA GLN A 70 26.05 16.70 5.24
C GLN A 70 24.77 17.46 4.86
N ILE A 71 24.65 17.89 3.60
CA ILE A 71 23.42 18.52 3.09
C ILE A 71 22.25 17.53 3.15
N TYR A 72 22.46 16.28 2.74
CA TYR A 72 21.44 15.24 2.81
C TYR A 72 21.00 14.94 4.24
N LYS A 73 21.94 14.81 5.20
CA LYS A 73 21.61 14.53 6.60
C LYS A 73 20.81 15.68 7.24
N SER A 74 21.18 16.92 6.98
CA SER A 74 20.53 18.10 7.56
C SER A 74 19.18 18.43 6.91
N ASN A 75 19.05 18.26 5.60
CA ASN A 75 17.88 18.73 4.85
C ASN A 75 17.01 17.61 4.26
N GLY A 76 17.54 16.38 4.21
CA GLY A 76 16.89 15.26 3.53
C GLY A 76 16.72 15.48 2.03
N ILE A 77 17.67 16.17 1.39
CA ILE A 77 17.60 16.53 -0.04
C ILE A 77 18.88 16.08 -0.75
N ARG A 78 18.72 15.57 -1.97
CA ARG A 78 19.75 15.24 -2.95
C ARG A 78 19.43 15.97 -4.25
N TYR A 79 20.44 16.14 -5.09
CA TYR A 79 20.22 16.62 -6.44
C TYR A 79 19.41 15.60 -7.25
N SER A 80 18.44 16.10 -8.00
CA SER A 80 17.74 15.38 -9.05
C SER A 80 17.70 16.28 -10.27
N LYS A 81 17.93 15.74 -11.47
CA LYS A 81 17.89 16.53 -12.72
C LYS A 81 16.52 17.23 -12.90
N LEU A 82 15.45 16.67 -12.34
CA LEU A 82 14.11 17.25 -12.35
C LEU A 82 14.03 18.61 -11.63
N CYS A 83 14.99 18.96 -10.77
CA CYS A 83 15.02 20.26 -10.10
C CYS A 83 15.37 21.42 -11.03
N GLU A 84 15.90 21.13 -12.23
CA GLU A 84 16.24 22.11 -13.26
C GLU A 84 15.05 22.43 -14.17
N LEU A 85 13.89 21.81 -13.95
CA LEU A 85 12.68 22.10 -14.70
C LEU A 85 11.95 23.28 -14.06
N ASP A 86 12.10 24.47 -14.65
CA ASP A 86 11.52 25.71 -14.12
C ASP A 86 9.99 25.67 -14.05
N TYR A 87 9.34 24.97 -15.00
CA TYR A 87 7.88 24.83 -15.07
C TYR A 87 7.32 23.75 -14.14
N TRP A 88 8.17 23.05 -13.37
CA TRP A 88 7.78 21.87 -12.61
C TRP A 88 8.20 21.96 -11.14
N SER A 89 7.27 21.70 -10.23
CA SER A 89 7.52 21.70 -8.78
C SER A 89 7.74 20.27 -8.27
N LEU A 90 8.90 19.98 -7.67
CA LEU A 90 9.19 18.67 -7.08
C LEU A 90 8.27 18.39 -5.89
N ILE A 91 7.86 19.43 -5.18
CA ILE A 91 7.02 19.31 -3.99
C ILE A 91 5.56 19.16 -4.37
N ASP A 92 5.05 19.96 -5.31
CA ASP A 92 3.63 20.01 -5.60
C ASP A 92 3.21 19.00 -6.67
N ASN A 93 4.09 18.76 -7.66
CA ASN A 93 3.72 18.00 -8.85
C ASN A 93 3.93 16.49 -8.71
N HIS A 94 4.32 15.98 -7.54
CA HIS A 94 4.28 14.55 -7.26
C HIS A 94 3.01 14.16 -6.51
N VAL A 95 2.50 12.97 -6.81
CA VAL A 95 1.30 12.41 -6.19
C VAL A 95 1.67 11.43 -5.08
N ILE A 96 0.93 11.50 -3.98
CA ILE A 96 0.92 10.45 -2.96
C ILE A 96 -0.06 9.40 -3.46
N ASP A 97 0.46 8.29 -4.00
CA ASP A 97 -0.38 7.26 -4.58
C ASP A 97 -1.31 6.63 -3.53
N PRO A 98 -2.64 6.83 -3.63
CA PRO A 98 -3.58 6.31 -2.64
C PRO A 98 -3.70 4.79 -2.66
N MET A 99 -3.33 4.12 -3.78
CA MET A 99 -3.28 2.66 -3.80
C MET A 99 -2.22 2.14 -2.81
N HIS A 100 -0.98 2.65 -2.92
CA HIS A 100 0.10 2.28 -2.01
C HIS A 100 -0.10 2.83 -0.60
N ASN A 101 -0.58 4.06 -0.47
CA ASN A 101 -0.73 4.71 0.83
C ASN A 101 -1.94 4.20 1.62
N LEU A 102 -3.14 4.20 1.03
CA LEU A 102 -4.35 3.79 1.75
C LEU A 102 -4.50 2.27 1.76
N LEU A 103 -4.46 1.61 0.61
CA LEU A 103 -4.79 0.18 0.51
C LEU A 103 -3.66 -0.72 1.00
N LEU A 104 -2.45 -0.56 0.46
CA LEU A 104 -1.29 -1.34 0.89
C LEU A 104 -0.61 -0.81 2.15
N GLY A 105 -0.93 0.43 2.53
CA GLY A 105 -0.37 1.11 3.69
C GLY A 105 -1.31 1.07 4.89
N VAL A 106 -2.26 2.01 4.95
CA VAL A 106 -3.14 2.20 6.12
C VAL A 106 -4.03 0.99 6.40
N LEU A 107 -4.74 0.45 5.40
CA LEU A 107 -5.62 -0.71 5.58
C LEU A 107 -4.83 -1.95 6.03
N ALA A 108 -3.73 -2.25 5.32
CA ALA A 108 -2.88 -3.38 5.65
C ALA A 108 -2.24 -3.23 7.04
N TRP A 109 -1.83 -2.02 7.43
CA TRP A 109 -1.30 -1.74 8.76
C TRP A 109 -2.36 -1.96 9.84
N HIS A 110 -3.59 -1.46 9.62
CA HIS A 110 -4.69 -1.61 10.57
C HIS A 110 -4.95 -3.09 10.87
N CYS A 111 -5.14 -3.92 9.85
CA CYS A 111 -5.33 -5.36 10.07
C CYS A 111 -4.12 -6.00 10.77
N LYS A 112 -2.89 -5.71 10.33
CA LYS A 112 -1.71 -6.40 10.88
C LYS A 112 -1.38 -5.99 12.31
N ARG A 113 -1.42 -4.70 12.61
CA ARG A 113 -0.96 -4.15 13.90
C ARG A 113 -2.06 -4.06 14.93
N ILE A 114 -3.27 -3.68 14.52
CA ILE A 114 -4.39 -3.57 15.46
C ILE A 114 -5.04 -4.95 15.64
N TRP A 115 -5.31 -5.69 14.56
CA TRP A 115 -5.98 -7.01 14.67
C TRP A 115 -5.03 -8.19 14.83
N GLY A 116 -3.73 -7.94 15.05
CA GLY A 116 -2.76 -9.00 15.32
C GLY A 116 -2.62 -10.04 14.20
N MET A 117 -2.93 -9.69 12.95
CA MET A 117 -2.98 -10.63 11.82
C MET A 117 -1.59 -11.04 11.28
N THR A 118 -0.59 -11.08 12.13
CA THR A 118 0.75 -11.62 11.85
C THR A 118 0.72 -13.14 11.90
N LYS A 119 1.21 -13.79 10.83
CA LYS A 119 1.39 -15.24 10.62
C LYS A 119 0.88 -16.11 11.80
N VAL A 120 -0.42 -16.32 11.86
CA VAL A 120 -0.99 -17.29 12.79
C VAL A 120 -0.85 -18.64 12.10
N ASP A 121 0.23 -19.36 12.37
CA ASP A 121 0.45 -20.72 11.85
C ASP A 121 -0.56 -21.74 12.42
N ASN A 122 -1.47 -21.31 13.30
CA ASN A 122 -2.52 -22.11 13.91
C ASN A 122 -3.90 -21.44 13.78
N VAL A 123 -4.43 -21.25 12.56
CA VAL A 123 -5.88 -21.06 12.40
C VAL A 123 -6.53 -22.43 12.63
N GLN A 124 -6.71 -22.81 13.89
CA GLN A 124 -7.59 -23.95 14.21
C GLN A 124 -9.00 -23.58 13.76
N LEU A 125 -9.63 -24.46 12.98
CA LEU A 125 -11.07 -24.43 12.77
C LEU A 125 -11.74 -24.41 14.14
N ALA A 126 -12.53 -23.37 14.42
CA ALA A 126 -13.25 -23.27 15.66
C ALA A 126 -14.13 -24.53 15.86
N PRO A 127 -14.22 -25.07 17.09
CA PRO A 127 -15.16 -26.13 17.38
C PRO A 127 -16.59 -25.68 17.00
N PRO A 128 -17.47 -26.62 16.60
CA PRO A 128 -18.82 -26.30 16.17
C PRO A 128 -19.52 -25.47 17.25
N PRO A 129 -20.37 -24.50 16.85
CA PRO A 129 -20.97 -23.54 17.77
C PRO A 129 -21.66 -24.28 18.92
N ARG A 130 -21.25 -23.97 20.16
CA ARG A 130 -22.03 -24.33 21.34
C ARG A 130 -23.43 -23.74 21.15
N LYS A 131 -24.45 -24.61 21.22
CA LYS A 131 -25.86 -24.30 20.94
C LYS A 131 -26.25 -22.92 21.49
N GLY A 132 -26.55 -22.00 20.59
CA GLY A 132 -27.11 -20.69 20.92
C GLY A 132 -26.72 -19.63 19.91
N ILE A 133 -27.56 -19.48 18.86
CA ILE A 133 -28.01 -18.22 18.23
C ILE A 133 -28.43 -18.58 16.79
N ASN A 134 -29.67 -19.04 16.66
CA ASN A 134 -30.40 -18.97 15.40
C ASN A 134 -30.85 -17.52 15.24
N LEU A 135 -30.13 -16.73 14.45
CA LEU A 135 -30.61 -15.43 13.97
C LEU A 135 -30.70 -15.46 12.45
N ILE A 136 -31.91 -15.81 12.00
CA ILE A 136 -32.61 -15.28 10.82
C ILE A 136 -31.95 -15.56 9.45
N THR A 137 -32.23 -16.74 8.87
CA THR A 137 -33.02 -16.94 7.63
C THR A 137 -32.81 -18.36 7.09
N ASP A 138 -33.54 -19.32 7.66
CA ASP A 138 -33.50 -20.74 7.24
C ASP A 138 -34.86 -21.20 6.67
N ARG A 139 -35.60 -20.30 6.00
CA ARG A 139 -37.00 -20.59 5.65
C ARG A 139 -37.44 -20.38 4.20
N LEU A 140 -36.54 -20.14 3.24
CA LEU A 140 -37.03 -19.86 1.87
C LEU A 140 -36.32 -20.52 0.69
N LEU A 141 -35.50 -21.56 0.85
CA LEU A 141 -35.09 -22.37 -0.32
C LEU A 141 -35.01 -23.86 0.02
N SER A 142 -35.93 -24.63 -0.54
CA SER A 142 -35.83 -26.09 -0.64
C SER A 142 -34.63 -26.46 -1.54
N PRO A 143 -33.93 -27.58 -1.27
CA PRO A 143 -32.75 -27.95 -2.03
C PRO A 143 -33.15 -28.61 -3.35
N GLU A 144 -32.90 -27.96 -4.48
CA GLU A 144 -32.95 -28.65 -5.78
C GLU A 144 -31.67 -28.47 -6.62
N ARG A 145 -31.13 -29.67 -6.93
CA ARG A 145 -30.32 -30.12 -8.07
C ARG A 145 -28.93 -29.50 -8.29
N GLN A 146 -27.92 -30.32 -8.00
CA GLN A 146 -26.58 -30.23 -8.59
C GLN A 146 -26.63 -30.42 -10.11
N PRO A 147 -25.93 -29.60 -10.91
CA PRO A 147 -25.66 -29.90 -12.31
C PRO A 147 -24.55 -30.96 -12.43
N VAL A 148 -24.77 -31.87 -13.37
CA VAL A 148 -23.95 -33.02 -13.76
C VAL A 148 -22.60 -32.58 -14.35
N THR A 149 -21.54 -33.29 -13.97
CA THR A 149 -20.20 -33.24 -14.57
C THR A 149 -20.23 -33.76 -16.02
N PRO A 150 -19.70 -33.04 -17.02
CA PRO A 150 -19.40 -33.64 -18.31
C PRO A 150 -18.05 -34.35 -18.27
N SER A 151 -18.08 -35.63 -18.65
CA SER A 151 -16.95 -36.52 -18.90
C SER A 151 -16.18 -36.17 -20.17
N ASN A 152 -14.87 -36.45 -20.12
CA ASN A 152 -13.94 -36.85 -21.18
C ASN A 152 -14.34 -36.62 -22.65
N HIS A 153 -13.51 -35.85 -23.36
CA HIS A 153 -13.05 -36.25 -24.67
C HIS A 153 -11.52 -36.21 -24.70
N GLU A 154 -10.95 -37.41 -24.88
CA GLU A 154 -9.59 -37.64 -25.31
C GLU A 154 -9.38 -37.05 -26.70
N GLU A 155 -8.23 -36.42 -26.94
CA GLU A 155 -7.52 -36.66 -28.19
C GLU A 155 -6.01 -36.47 -28.02
N THR A 156 -5.33 -37.47 -28.56
CA THR A 156 -3.93 -37.89 -28.42
C THR A 156 -2.94 -37.09 -29.27
N ALA A 157 -1.65 -37.32 -28.93
CA ALA A 157 -0.43 -37.20 -29.78
C ALA A 157 0.15 -35.78 -29.94
N ARG A 158 1.46 -35.51 -29.80
CA ARG A 158 2.67 -36.35 -29.94
C ARG A 158 3.86 -35.64 -29.25
N ASN A 159 4.75 -36.45 -28.68
CA ASN A 159 6.13 -36.10 -28.34
C ASN A 159 6.88 -35.56 -29.57
N ASP A 160 7.81 -34.64 -29.36
CA ASP A 160 9.17 -34.77 -29.90
C ASP A 160 10.19 -34.01 -29.06
N GLN A 161 11.18 -34.77 -28.58
CA GLN A 161 12.44 -34.29 -28.04
C GLN A 161 13.30 -33.75 -29.19
N ASN A 162 14.08 -32.70 -28.94
CA ASN A 162 15.48 -32.68 -29.40
C ASN A 162 16.31 -31.62 -28.66
N ASN A 163 17.30 -32.14 -27.93
CA ASN A 163 18.52 -31.44 -27.53
C ASN A 163 19.34 -31.08 -28.76
N LEU A 164 20.02 -29.93 -28.76
CA LEU A 164 21.33 -29.76 -29.40
C LEU A 164 22.03 -28.54 -28.81
N ALA A 165 23.20 -28.79 -28.23
CA ALA A 165 24.15 -27.80 -27.73
C ALA A 165 24.98 -27.23 -28.88
N ALA A 166 25.38 -25.95 -28.80
CA ALA A 166 26.53 -25.42 -29.54
C ALA A 166 27.20 -24.26 -28.78
N LYS A 167 28.52 -24.40 -28.63
CA LYS A 167 29.49 -23.51 -27.98
C LYS A 167 29.96 -22.39 -28.93
N GLY A 168 30.34 -21.26 -28.33
CA GLY A 168 31.54 -20.47 -28.69
C GLY A 168 31.39 -19.33 -29.72
N MET A 169 31.72 -18.09 -29.34
CA MET A 169 33.02 -17.45 -29.62
C MET A 169 32.96 -15.94 -29.32
N ASP A 170 33.94 -15.44 -28.56
CA ASP A 170 34.18 -14.04 -28.25
C ASP A 170 34.65 -13.24 -29.48
N GLY A 171 34.25 -11.96 -29.55
CA GLY A 171 34.66 -11.03 -30.59
C GLY A 171 34.54 -9.57 -30.14
N ASN A 172 35.69 -9.02 -29.76
CA ASN A 172 35.97 -7.69 -29.24
C ASN A 172 35.74 -6.56 -30.28
N PHE A 173 34.87 -5.59 -30.00
CA PHE A 173 34.87 -4.27 -30.65
C PHE A 173 34.61 -3.17 -29.61
N ASN A 174 35.70 -2.75 -28.94
CA ASN A 174 35.81 -1.47 -28.26
C ASN A 174 36.10 -0.37 -29.30
N ASN A 175 35.18 0.58 -29.49
CA ASN A 175 35.46 2.03 -29.58
C ASN A 175 34.25 2.81 -30.12
N ALA A 176 33.31 3.15 -29.23
CA ALA A 176 32.39 4.28 -29.36
C ALA A 176 31.78 4.61 -27.98
N ARG A 177 32.65 4.94 -27.00
CA ARG A 177 32.25 5.39 -25.66
C ARG A 177 32.76 6.81 -25.45
N HIS A 178 31.87 7.81 -25.48
CA HIS A 178 32.04 9.02 -24.65
C HIS A 178 30.82 9.98 -24.58
N PHE A 179 29.57 9.50 -24.54
CA PHE A 179 28.42 10.41 -24.32
C PHE A 179 27.33 9.91 -23.34
N LEU A 180 27.46 8.72 -22.74
CA LEU A 180 26.44 8.17 -21.83
C LEU A 180 27.03 7.53 -20.57
N ASP A 181 28.11 8.09 -20.02
CA ASP A 181 28.64 7.62 -18.74
C ASP A 181 27.88 8.24 -17.56
N ILE A 182 26.56 8.03 -17.54
CA ILE A 182 25.80 8.03 -16.30
C ILE A 182 25.98 6.63 -15.75
N SER A 183 26.94 6.47 -14.84
CA SER A 183 27.07 5.25 -14.04
C SER A 183 25.79 5.08 -13.20
N PHE A 184 24.81 4.40 -13.80
CA PHE A 184 23.80 3.64 -13.09
C PHE A 184 24.50 2.39 -12.57
N ALA A 185 25.38 2.56 -11.57
CA ALA A 185 25.69 1.47 -10.68
C ALA A 185 24.36 1.06 -10.05
N SER A 186 23.79 -0.02 -10.58
CA SER A 186 22.65 -0.73 -10.05
C SER A 186 22.91 -0.93 -8.57
N THR A 187 22.29 -0.13 -7.70
CA THR A 187 21.96 -0.66 -6.38
C THR A 187 20.83 -1.62 -6.65
N GLU A 188 21.23 -2.86 -6.96
CA GLU A 188 20.40 -4.05 -6.85
C GLU A 188 19.44 -3.88 -5.66
N PRO A 189 18.19 -4.35 -5.78
CA PRO A 189 17.25 -4.31 -4.67
C PRO A 189 17.72 -5.14 -3.45
N ASP A 190 18.78 -5.94 -3.61
CA ASP A 190 19.52 -6.61 -2.54
C ASP A 190 20.57 -5.71 -1.89
N ASN A 191 20.17 -4.51 -1.48
CA ASN A 191 20.94 -3.83 -0.45
C ASN A 191 20.75 -4.61 0.85
N ALA A 192 21.73 -5.45 1.19
CA ALA A 192 21.80 -6.25 2.41
C ALA A 192 21.66 -5.42 3.70
N ASP A 193 21.73 -4.08 3.60
CA ASP A 193 21.51 -3.15 4.70
C ASP A 193 20.06 -2.61 4.81
N TYR A 194 19.12 -3.09 3.97
CA TYR A 194 17.68 -2.90 4.24
C TYR A 194 17.19 -3.95 5.24
N LEU A 195 17.49 -3.71 6.51
CA LEU A 195 16.70 -4.29 7.58
C LEU A 195 15.36 -3.55 7.60
N ALA A 196 14.29 -4.22 7.17
CA ALA A 196 12.98 -3.90 7.72
C ALA A 196 13.14 -3.90 9.25
N PRO A 197 12.58 -2.94 10.01
CA PRO A 197 12.68 -2.97 11.46
C PRO A 197 12.09 -4.30 11.96
N GLY A 198 12.99 -5.27 12.17
CA GLY A 198 12.78 -6.54 12.82
C GLY A 198 13.10 -6.33 14.27
N GLU A 199 12.34 -5.46 14.91
CA GLU A 199 12.21 -5.51 16.35
C GLU A 199 10.94 -6.33 16.58
N GLU A 200 11.15 -7.62 16.89
CA GLU A 200 10.22 -8.38 17.70
C GLU A 200 10.09 -7.61 19.01
N PHE A 201 9.05 -6.78 19.10
CA PHE A 201 8.61 -6.26 20.38
C PHE A 201 7.85 -7.38 21.08
N ASP A 202 8.55 -8.06 21.97
CA ASP A 202 7.93 -8.87 23.01
C ASP A 202 7.04 -7.96 23.88
N VAL A 203 5.79 -8.40 24.02
CA VAL A 203 4.67 -7.66 24.60
C VAL A 203 4.72 -7.73 26.14
N PRO A 204 4.21 -6.70 26.84
CA PRO A 204 3.08 -6.96 27.73
C PRO A 204 1.87 -6.03 27.50
N MET A 205 0.70 -6.66 27.57
CA MET A 205 -0.69 -6.19 27.43
C MET A 205 -1.04 -4.95 28.28
N THR A 206 -2.03 -4.12 27.91
CA THR A 206 -3.45 -4.42 28.16
C THR A 206 -4.43 -3.56 27.35
N GLN A 207 -5.40 -4.27 26.73
CA GLN A 207 -6.79 -3.88 26.46
C GLN A 207 -7.24 -3.54 25.03
N ALA A 208 -6.39 -3.72 24.01
CA ALA A 208 -6.87 -3.67 22.62
C ALA A 208 -6.03 -4.49 21.63
N VAL A 209 -5.51 -5.64 22.06
CA VAL A 209 -5.03 -6.67 21.13
C VAL A 209 -6.22 -7.58 20.91
N PHE A 210 -6.78 -7.58 19.69
CA PHE A 210 -7.80 -8.56 19.35
C PHE A 210 -7.20 -9.96 19.54
N ASP A 211 -7.86 -10.76 20.35
CA ASP A 211 -7.56 -12.17 20.56
C ASP A 211 -7.61 -12.94 19.23
N SER A 212 -7.08 -14.17 19.24
CA SER A 212 -7.22 -15.12 18.13
C SER A 212 -8.67 -15.32 17.65
N ASP A 213 -9.64 -14.88 18.44
CA ASP A 213 -11.06 -15.12 18.22
C ASP A 213 -11.66 -14.14 17.19
N LEU A 214 -11.15 -12.92 17.05
CA LEU A 214 -11.60 -12.00 15.98
C LEU A 214 -11.29 -12.57 14.59
N PRO A 215 -10.04 -12.94 14.24
CA PRO A 215 -9.76 -13.57 12.94
C PRO A 215 -10.58 -14.85 12.72
N ALA A 216 -10.76 -15.68 13.75
CA ALA A 216 -11.58 -16.89 13.67
C ALA A 216 -13.05 -16.58 13.34
N TYR A 217 -13.64 -15.61 14.02
CA TYR A 217 -15.00 -15.15 13.76
C TYR A 217 -15.16 -14.57 12.34
N VAL A 218 -14.20 -13.74 11.91
CA VAL A 218 -14.20 -13.18 10.54
C VAL A 218 -14.12 -14.32 9.53
N ASN A 219 -13.18 -15.25 9.67
CA ASN A 219 -12.98 -16.38 8.75
C ASN A 219 -14.21 -17.29 8.66
N GLN A 220 -14.94 -17.51 9.75
CA GLN A 220 -16.20 -18.26 9.74
C GLN A 220 -17.26 -17.58 8.84
N ARG A 221 -17.30 -16.25 8.82
CA ARG A 221 -18.27 -15.47 8.05
C ARG A 221 -17.84 -15.22 6.62
N LEU A 222 -16.55 -15.04 6.34
CA LEU A 222 -16.01 -14.84 5.00
C LEU A 222 -16.47 -15.95 4.04
N ASN A 223 -16.47 -17.20 4.50
CA ASN A 223 -16.94 -18.36 3.72
C ASN A 223 -18.43 -18.35 3.39
N ARG A 224 -19.24 -17.54 4.07
CA ARG A 224 -20.68 -17.38 3.82
C ARG A 224 -21.00 -16.23 2.86
N ILE A 225 -20.03 -15.34 2.61
CA ILE A 225 -20.22 -14.18 1.75
C ILE A 225 -20.05 -14.60 0.30
N ARG A 226 -21.12 -14.50 -0.50
CA ARG A 226 -21.06 -14.68 -1.95
C ARG A 226 -20.90 -13.33 -2.63
N LEU A 227 -19.75 -13.12 -3.27
CA LEU A 227 -19.51 -11.90 -4.04
C LEU A 227 -20.06 -12.04 -5.47
N PRO A 228 -20.55 -10.95 -6.08
CA PRO A 228 -20.86 -10.92 -7.51
C PRO A 228 -19.64 -11.28 -8.36
N THR A 229 -19.86 -11.91 -9.52
CA THR A 229 -18.80 -12.31 -10.46
C THR A 229 -18.00 -11.15 -11.03
N SER A 230 -18.54 -9.93 -10.98
CA SER A 230 -17.88 -8.69 -11.40
C SER A 230 -16.81 -8.20 -10.42
N ILE A 231 -16.77 -8.73 -9.20
CA ILE A 231 -15.77 -8.41 -8.19
C ILE A 231 -14.69 -9.47 -8.27
N SER A 232 -13.44 -9.02 -8.38
CA SER A 232 -12.27 -9.89 -8.31
C SER A 232 -12.31 -10.76 -7.04
N ARG A 233 -11.66 -11.93 -7.10
CA ARG A 233 -11.69 -13.00 -6.09
C ARG A 233 -11.78 -12.46 -4.65
N GLY A 234 -12.87 -12.78 -3.95
CA GLY A 234 -13.01 -12.51 -2.52
C GLY A 234 -11.98 -13.27 -1.71
N ILE A 235 -11.63 -12.75 -0.53
CA ILE A 235 -10.72 -13.43 0.40
C ILE A 235 -11.54 -14.45 1.19
N PRO A 236 -11.28 -15.76 1.08
CA PRO A 236 -12.03 -16.77 1.82
C PRO A 236 -11.47 -16.96 3.24
N ILE A 237 -10.18 -16.69 3.43
CA ILE A 237 -9.50 -16.81 4.71
C ILE A 237 -8.48 -15.69 4.89
N LEU A 238 -8.56 -15.05 6.04
CA LEU A 238 -7.74 -13.92 6.44
C LEU A 238 -6.68 -14.40 7.45
N GLY A 239 -5.42 -14.01 7.24
CA GLY A 239 -4.31 -14.31 8.15
C GLY A 239 -3.57 -15.63 7.92
N GLN A 240 -4.00 -16.47 6.97
CA GLN A 240 -3.32 -17.73 6.65
C GLN A 240 -2.13 -17.50 5.71
N ALA A 241 -0.94 -17.99 6.08
CA ALA A 241 0.29 -17.80 5.31
C ALA A 241 0.22 -18.36 3.88
N SER A 242 -0.53 -19.45 3.68
CA SER A 242 -0.75 -20.08 2.36
C SER A 242 -1.50 -19.20 1.37
N TYR A 243 -2.26 -18.21 1.85
CA TYR A 243 -3.00 -17.28 1.01
C TYR A 243 -2.13 -16.13 0.46
N GLY A 244 -0.87 -16.05 0.90
CA GLY A 244 0.10 -15.07 0.42
C GLY A 244 -0.20 -13.64 0.90
N LYS A 245 0.46 -12.67 0.25
CA LYS A 245 0.24 -11.24 0.51
C LYS A 245 -0.96 -10.76 -0.30
N LEU A 246 -1.91 -10.13 0.38
CA LEU A 246 -3.06 -9.50 -0.27
C LEU A 246 -2.63 -8.33 -1.17
N LYS A 247 -3.20 -8.29 -2.37
CA LYS A 247 -3.05 -7.22 -3.36
C LYS A 247 -3.92 -6.02 -2.99
N ALA A 248 -3.63 -4.86 -3.59
CA ALA A 248 -4.35 -3.62 -3.29
C ALA A 248 -5.88 -3.73 -3.54
N ASP A 249 -6.28 -4.36 -4.65
CA ASP A 249 -7.71 -4.55 -4.97
C ASP A 249 -8.41 -5.50 -3.98
N GLU A 250 -7.68 -6.51 -3.48
CA GLU A 250 -8.17 -7.44 -2.45
C GLU A 250 -8.36 -6.72 -1.11
N TRP A 251 -7.41 -5.87 -0.70
CA TRP A 251 -7.56 -5.00 0.47
C TRP A 251 -8.77 -4.08 0.36
N ARG A 252 -8.99 -3.48 -0.82
CA ARG A 252 -10.16 -2.64 -1.06
C ARG A 252 -11.44 -3.45 -0.83
N ASN A 253 -11.61 -4.57 -1.54
CA ASN A 253 -12.83 -5.37 -1.46
C ASN A 253 -13.07 -5.93 -0.04
N LEU A 254 -11.99 -6.31 0.65
CA LEU A 254 -12.06 -6.76 2.03
C LEU A 254 -12.67 -5.68 2.94
N PHE A 255 -12.13 -4.45 2.90
CA PHE A 255 -12.58 -3.37 3.78
C PHE A 255 -13.92 -2.74 3.37
N THR A 256 -14.23 -2.69 2.08
CA THR A 256 -15.44 -2.01 1.61
C THR A 256 -16.64 -2.94 1.46
N ILE A 257 -16.43 -4.27 1.46
CA ILE A 257 -17.50 -5.26 1.26
C ILE A 257 -17.50 -6.30 2.38
N GLN A 258 -16.42 -7.08 2.52
CA GLN A 258 -16.46 -8.29 3.36
C GLN A 258 -16.44 -7.98 4.87
N LEU A 259 -15.55 -7.10 5.32
CA LEU A 259 -15.40 -6.75 6.73
C LEU A 259 -16.61 -6.00 7.30
N PRO A 260 -17.26 -5.05 6.59
CA PRO A 260 -18.52 -4.47 7.05
C PRO A 260 -19.59 -5.52 7.38
N LEU A 261 -19.72 -6.57 6.55
CA LEU A 261 -20.66 -7.67 6.77
C LEU A 261 -20.30 -8.57 7.97
N CYS A 262 -19.05 -8.53 8.43
CA CYS A 262 -18.57 -9.30 9.57
C CYS A 262 -18.58 -8.47 10.86
N LEU A 263 -17.98 -7.28 10.83
CA LEU A 263 -17.65 -6.46 11.98
C LEU A 263 -18.83 -5.62 12.49
N ILE A 264 -19.71 -5.15 11.61
CA ILE A 264 -20.92 -4.43 12.05
C ILE A 264 -21.77 -5.35 12.95
N PRO A 265 -22.13 -6.60 12.56
CA PRO A 265 -22.86 -7.49 13.45
C PRO A 265 -22.12 -7.86 14.75
N LEU A 266 -20.78 -7.83 14.73
CA LEU A 266 -19.97 -8.16 15.90
C LEU A 266 -19.99 -7.02 16.93
N TRP A 267 -19.75 -5.79 16.48
CA TRP A 267 -19.52 -4.63 17.34
C TRP A 267 -20.73 -3.69 17.50
N ASN A 268 -21.84 -3.94 16.80
CA ASN A 268 -23.09 -3.19 16.97
C ASN A 268 -23.85 -3.61 18.25
N ARG A 269 -23.14 -3.62 19.39
CA ARG A 269 -23.65 -3.97 20.72
C ARG A 269 -23.75 -2.70 21.59
N GLN A 270 -24.36 -2.83 22.77
CA GLN A 270 -24.49 -1.71 23.71
C GLN A 270 -23.18 -1.40 24.47
N ASP A 271 -22.10 -2.16 24.24
CA ASP A 271 -20.80 -1.89 24.84
C ASP A 271 -20.12 -0.67 24.21
N ALA A 272 -19.68 0.28 25.05
CA ALA A 272 -19.11 1.54 24.61
C ALA A 272 -17.78 1.37 23.87
N TYR A 273 -16.97 0.39 24.28
CA TYR A 273 -15.67 0.12 23.67
C TYR A 273 -15.84 -0.49 22.27
N GLN A 274 -16.70 -1.50 22.12
CA GLN A 274 -17.05 -2.07 20.81
C GLN A 274 -17.64 -1.04 19.85
N GLN A 275 -18.49 -0.12 20.35
CA GLN A 275 -18.98 0.98 19.52
C GLN A 275 -17.86 1.94 19.09
N ALA A 276 -16.87 2.19 19.94
CA ALA A 276 -15.73 3.03 19.59
C ALA A 276 -14.84 2.36 18.53
N LEU A 277 -14.59 1.04 18.64
CA LEU A 277 -13.93 0.24 17.61
C LEU A 277 -14.68 0.30 16.27
N LEU A 278 -16.00 0.12 16.31
CA LEU A 278 -16.84 0.19 15.12
C LEU A 278 -16.81 1.57 14.47
N LYS A 279 -16.87 2.64 15.26
CA LYS A 279 -16.76 4.03 14.75
C LYS A 279 -15.40 4.27 14.10
N ASN A 280 -14.30 3.85 14.73
CA ASN A 280 -12.96 3.93 14.16
C ASN A 280 -12.87 3.20 12.80
N PHE A 281 -13.37 1.96 12.74
CA PHE A 281 -13.43 1.19 11.50
C PHE A 281 -14.30 1.88 10.43
N CYS A 282 -15.47 2.41 10.80
CA CYS A 282 -16.34 3.14 9.87
C CYS A 282 -15.67 4.41 9.34
N HIS A 283 -14.92 5.15 10.14
CA HIS A 283 -14.14 6.30 9.68
C HIS A 283 -13.07 5.89 8.67
N LEU A 284 -12.34 4.79 8.95
CA LEU A 284 -11.35 4.22 8.04
C LEU A 284 -11.96 3.84 6.68
N VAL A 285 -13.04 3.06 6.70
CA VAL A 285 -13.74 2.63 5.47
C VAL A 285 -14.34 3.83 4.73
N SER A 286 -14.90 4.81 5.45
CA SER A 286 -15.47 6.02 4.83
C SER A 286 -14.41 6.85 4.11
N MET A 287 -13.25 7.09 4.73
CA MET A 287 -12.19 7.84 4.07
C MET A 287 -11.67 7.13 2.81
N VAL A 288 -11.56 5.79 2.84
CA VAL A 288 -11.14 5.01 1.66
C VAL A 288 -12.20 5.05 0.56
N ASN A 289 -13.48 4.84 0.91
CA ASN A 289 -14.57 4.88 -0.05
C ASN A 289 -14.67 6.24 -0.75
N ILE A 290 -14.50 7.35 -0.02
CA ILE A 290 -14.51 8.69 -0.59
C ILE A 290 -13.32 8.92 -1.50
N ALA A 291 -12.10 8.59 -1.04
CA ALA A 291 -10.90 8.76 -1.85
C ALA A 291 -10.99 8.00 -3.18
N LEU A 292 -11.63 6.82 -3.19
CA LEU A 292 -11.75 5.98 -4.38
C LEU A 292 -12.98 6.27 -5.27
N LYS A 293 -13.77 7.31 -4.95
CA LYS A 293 -14.89 7.74 -5.81
C LYS A 293 -14.41 8.12 -7.20
N ARG A 294 -15.29 7.93 -8.19
CA ARG A 294 -15.05 8.28 -9.59
C ARG A 294 -15.21 9.77 -9.87
N THR A 295 -15.88 10.47 -8.97
CA THR A 295 -16.05 11.92 -9.00
C THR A 295 -15.44 12.49 -7.73
N MET A 296 -15.01 13.74 -7.78
CA MET A 296 -14.42 14.44 -6.66
C MET A 296 -14.98 15.86 -6.62
N THR A 297 -15.52 16.27 -5.46
CA THR A 297 -16.04 17.61 -5.20
C THR A 297 -15.44 18.16 -3.91
N SER A 298 -15.51 19.47 -3.70
CA SER A 298 -15.03 20.10 -2.46
C SER A 298 -15.67 19.48 -1.20
N ASP A 299 -16.96 19.16 -1.26
CA ASP A 299 -17.67 18.49 -0.15
C ASP A 299 -17.12 17.08 0.13
N GLN A 300 -16.82 16.32 -0.93
CA GLN A 300 -16.22 14.99 -0.77
C GLN A 300 -14.80 15.09 -0.21
N ILE A 301 -14.02 16.08 -0.63
CA ILE A 301 -12.68 16.33 -0.06
C ILE A 301 -12.80 16.72 1.41
N ALA A 302 -13.76 17.57 1.78
CA ALA A 302 -14.01 17.93 3.17
C ALA A 302 -14.43 16.71 4.01
N GLN A 303 -15.30 15.84 3.49
CA GLN A 303 -15.66 14.58 4.14
C GLN A 303 -14.47 13.63 4.28
N TYR A 304 -13.60 13.55 3.26
CA TYR A 304 -12.36 12.78 3.34
C TYR A 304 -11.49 13.27 4.51
N CYS A 305 -11.24 14.58 4.59
CA CYS A 305 -10.46 15.18 5.67
C CYS A 305 -11.08 14.90 7.05
N LEU A 306 -12.41 15.03 7.16
CA LEU A 306 -13.16 14.76 8.39
C LEU A 306 -12.96 13.30 8.85
N TYR A 307 -13.22 12.33 7.97
CA TYR A 307 -13.11 10.91 8.32
C TYR A 307 -11.67 10.46 8.54
N ASN A 308 -10.72 10.99 7.77
CA ASN A 308 -9.30 10.74 7.98
C ASN A 308 -8.89 11.21 9.39
N ARG A 309 -9.19 12.47 9.74
CA ARG A 309 -8.88 13.01 11.06
C ARG A 309 -9.56 12.21 12.18
N ALA A 310 -10.85 11.91 12.04
CA ALA A 310 -11.59 11.12 13.04
C ALA A 310 -11.01 9.72 13.22
N TYR A 311 -10.58 9.06 12.13
CA TYR A 311 -9.87 7.79 12.20
C TYR A 311 -8.55 7.90 12.96
N LEU A 312 -7.70 8.88 12.63
CA LEU A 312 -6.39 9.05 13.29
C LEU A 312 -6.54 9.39 14.78
N GLU A 313 -7.45 10.31 15.13
CA GLU A 313 -7.72 10.70 16.52
C GLU A 313 -8.25 9.52 17.34
N SER A 314 -9.22 8.78 16.81
CA SER A 314 -9.77 7.61 17.51
C SER A 314 -8.76 6.46 17.58
N THR A 315 -7.88 6.30 16.59
CA THR A 315 -6.81 5.29 16.62
C THR A 315 -5.85 5.57 17.78
N LEU A 316 -5.38 6.81 17.94
CA LEU A 316 -4.50 7.18 19.04
C LEU A 316 -5.16 7.03 20.42
N LYS A 317 -6.48 7.23 20.51
CA LYS A 317 -7.24 7.05 21.76
C LYS A 317 -7.48 5.58 22.10
N LEU A 318 -7.79 4.76 21.10
CA LEU A 318 -8.11 3.34 21.28
C LEU A 318 -6.84 2.48 21.45
N PHE A 319 -5.74 2.90 20.83
CA PHE A 319 -4.49 2.14 20.79
C PHE A 319 -3.30 3.05 21.15
N PRO A 320 -3.21 3.51 22.42
CA PRO A 320 -2.22 4.51 22.84
C PRO A 320 -0.76 4.03 22.66
N ASP A 321 -0.52 2.73 22.75
CA ASP A 321 0.80 2.12 22.60
C ASP A 321 1.24 1.94 21.15
N LEU A 322 0.35 2.21 20.18
CA LEU A 322 0.63 2.07 18.75
C LEU A 322 0.80 3.46 18.10
N PRO A 323 2.05 3.91 17.90
CA PRO A 323 2.28 5.16 17.20
C PRO A 323 1.82 5.08 15.74
N LEU A 324 1.39 6.21 15.21
CA LEU A 324 1.07 6.32 13.79
C LEU A 324 2.34 6.10 12.94
N THR A 325 2.17 5.53 11.75
CA THR A 325 3.24 5.39 10.76
C THR A 325 3.23 6.51 9.73
N THR A 326 4.29 6.56 8.92
CA THR A 326 4.40 7.53 7.82
C THR A 326 3.21 7.47 6.87
N ASN A 327 2.61 6.30 6.63
CA ASN A 327 1.44 6.20 5.77
C ASN A 327 0.22 6.94 6.33
N HIS A 328 0.00 6.92 7.64
CA HIS A 328 -1.05 7.71 8.28
C HIS A 328 -0.82 9.21 8.08
N HIS A 329 0.41 9.68 8.30
CA HIS A 329 0.75 11.08 8.04
C HIS A 329 0.60 11.44 6.56
N MET A 330 1.11 10.62 5.64
CA MET A 330 0.98 10.89 4.20
C MET A 330 -0.48 10.90 3.74
N SER A 331 -1.38 10.16 4.42
CA SER A 331 -2.81 10.18 4.10
C SER A 331 -3.45 11.56 4.33
N THR A 332 -2.94 12.37 5.27
CA THR A 332 -3.47 13.72 5.49
C THR A 332 -3.20 14.66 4.31
N HIS A 333 -2.18 14.34 3.50
CA HIS A 333 -1.81 15.11 2.31
C HIS A 333 -2.47 14.60 1.03
N ILE A 334 -3.22 13.49 1.08
CA ILE A 334 -3.98 13.00 -0.08
C ILE A 334 -5.03 14.02 -0.52
N ALA A 335 -5.64 14.76 0.41
CA ALA A 335 -6.64 15.78 0.13
C ALA A 335 -6.14 16.84 -0.88
N GLU A 336 -4.89 17.29 -0.74
CA GLU A 336 -4.26 18.23 -1.69
C GLU A 336 -4.15 17.62 -3.10
N GLY A 337 -3.90 16.31 -3.18
CA GLY A 337 -3.88 15.57 -4.43
C GLY A 337 -5.28 15.43 -5.05
N LEU A 338 -6.31 15.20 -4.23
CA LEU A 338 -7.71 15.13 -4.69
C LEU A 338 -8.19 16.48 -5.24
N GLU A 339 -7.79 17.57 -4.61
CA GLU A 339 -8.10 18.93 -5.04
C GLU A 339 -7.41 19.27 -6.36
N ARG A 340 -6.12 18.95 -6.50
CA ARG A 340 -5.32 19.33 -7.67
C ARG A 340 -5.52 18.42 -8.88
N TYR A 341 -5.65 17.11 -8.66
CA TYR A 341 -5.66 16.10 -9.72
C TYR A 341 -7.02 15.42 -9.90
N GLY A 342 -7.99 15.76 -9.05
CA GLY A 342 -9.31 15.17 -9.08
C GLY A 342 -9.33 13.72 -8.55
N PRO A 343 -10.25 12.89 -9.06
CA PRO A 343 -10.44 11.51 -8.59
C PRO A 343 -9.17 10.65 -8.68
N VAL A 344 -8.95 9.80 -7.68
CA VAL A 344 -7.77 8.91 -7.57
C VAL A 344 -7.57 8.01 -8.79
N ARG A 345 -8.64 7.69 -9.54
CA ARG A 345 -8.52 6.88 -10.76
C ARG A 345 -7.68 7.53 -11.86
N ALA A 346 -7.52 8.84 -11.82
CA ALA A 346 -6.64 9.58 -12.72
C ALA A 346 -5.16 9.50 -12.30
N SER A 347 -4.88 9.09 -11.06
CA SER A 347 -3.57 9.29 -10.42
C SER A 347 -3.04 8.08 -9.63
N TRP A 348 -3.74 6.95 -9.64
CA TRP A 348 -3.32 5.70 -8.99
C TRP A 348 -2.35 4.85 -9.84
N SER A 349 -1.52 4.02 -9.20
CA SER A 349 -0.47 3.28 -9.91
C SER A 349 -0.93 2.01 -10.64
N PHE A 350 -2.18 1.54 -10.47
CA PHE A 350 -2.65 0.29 -11.09
C PHE A 350 -2.37 0.15 -12.60
N PRO A 351 -2.66 1.16 -13.46
CA PRO A 351 -2.41 1.04 -14.89
C PRO A 351 -0.91 0.95 -15.21
N PHE A 352 -0.09 1.70 -14.47
CA PHE A 352 1.36 1.73 -14.65
C PHE A 352 2.00 0.40 -14.23
N GLU A 353 1.60 -0.18 -13.11
CA GLU A 353 2.08 -1.51 -12.69
C GLU A 353 1.70 -2.61 -13.70
N ARG A 354 0.48 -2.55 -14.25
CA ARG A 354 0.06 -3.49 -15.29
C ARG A 354 0.89 -3.35 -16.55
N PHE A 355 1.15 -2.10 -16.97
CA PHE A 355 2.01 -1.83 -18.13
C PHE A 355 3.44 -2.30 -17.89
N MET A 356 4.05 -1.96 -16.75
CA MET A 356 5.38 -2.44 -16.39
C MET A 356 5.46 -3.97 -16.36
N GLY A 357 4.43 -4.63 -15.84
CA GLY A 357 4.33 -6.09 -15.87
C GLY A 357 4.25 -6.67 -17.29
N GLN A 358 3.64 -5.96 -18.25
CA GLN A 358 3.66 -6.35 -19.67
C GLN A 358 5.05 -6.14 -20.28
N VAL A 359 5.69 -5.00 -20.01
CA VAL A 359 7.05 -4.69 -20.51
C VAL A 359 8.05 -5.76 -20.05
N VAL A 360 8.05 -6.09 -18.75
CA VAL A 360 8.93 -7.12 -18.19
C VAL A 360 8.68 -8.49 -18.83
N LYS A 361 7.42 -8.84 -19.11
CA LYS A 361 7.08 -10.11 -19.79
C LYS A 361 7.41 -10.12 -21.28
N SER A 362 7.36 -8.97 -21.96
CA SER A 362 7.72 -8.84 -23.38
C SER A 362 9.22 -8.86 -23.63
N CYS A 363 10.03 -8.59 -22.61
CA CYS A 363 11.49 -8.73 -22.68
C CYS A 363 11.90 -10.21 -22.60
N HIS A 364 11.36 -11.06 -23.48
CA HIS A 364 11.96 -12.37 -23.71
C HIS A 364 13.16 -12.17 -24.65
N ASN A 365 14.35 -12.51 -24.15
CA ASN A 365 15.63 -12.69 -24.83
C ASN A 365 16.48 -11.49 -25.30
N ASN A 366 16.13 -10.22 -25.03
CA ASN A 366 16.96 -9.03 -25.38
C ASN A 366 17.43 -8.98 -26.86
N ARG A 367 16.79 -9.73 -27.76
CA ARG A 367 17.07 -9.69 -29.19
C ARG A 367 15.95 -8.91 -29.86
N ILE A 368 16.32 -7.86 -30.58
CA ILE A 368 15.40 -7.18 -31.50
C ILE A 368 15.09 -8.19 -32.60
N GLY A 369 13.87 -8.73 -32.60
CA GLY A 369 13.39 -9.60 -33.66
C GLY A 369 13.36 -8.83 -34.97
N VAL A 370 14.15 -9.26 -35.95
CA VAL A 370 13.98 -8.85 -37.34
C VAL A 370 12.73 -9.57 -37.83
N PHE A 371 11.71 -8.79 -38.20
CA PHE A 371 10.45 -9.29 -38.76
C PHE A 371 10.68 -9.99 -40.10
#